data_AF-A0A520ACN8-F1
#
_entry.id   AF-A0A520ACN8-F1
#
_cell.length_a   1.000
_cell.length_b   1.000
_cell.length_c   1.000
_cell.angle_alpha   90.00
_cell.angle_beta   90.00
_cell.angle_gamma   90.00
#
_symmetry.space_group_name_H-M   'P 1'
#
loop_
_entity.id
_entity.type
_entity.pdbx_description
1 polymer ?
#
loop_
_entity_poly.entity_id
_entity_poly.type
_entity_poly.pdbx_seq_one_letter_code
_entity_poly.pdbx_strand_id
1 'polypeptide(L)'
;MKDQQVLMVCHKGVINQKDVWLPPGGGMEDGETITETLVREFLEETGLQVKVGHFMFKQEFIQAPLHAIELYFNVEIQAGELIKGKDPETTDNAQLIKDVQWIPLQNYSSPI
;
A
#
# COMPACT_ATOMS: atom_id res chain seq x y z
N MET A 1 -8.55 -6.79 -4.93
CA MET A 1 -9.84 -7.00 -4.23
C MET A 1 -10.16 -8.48 -4.21
N LYS A 2 -10.79 -8.96 -3.14
CA LYS A 2 -11.26 -10.35 -3.02
C LYS A 2 -12.54 -10.35 -2.19
N ASP A 3 -13.60 -11.03 -2.64
CA ASP A 3 -14.84 -11.21 -1.87
C ASP A 3 -15.45 -9.92 -1.29
N GLN A 4 -15.51 -8.84 -2.09
CA GLN A 4 -15.96 -7.50 -1.65
C GLN A 4 -15.09 -6.89 -0.53
N GLN A 5 -13.84 -7.30 -0.44
CA GLN A 5 -12.84 -6.74 0.47
C GLN A 5 -11.65 -6.20 -0.31
N VAL A 6 -11.00 -5.19 0.28
CA VAL A 6 -9.74 -4.61 -0.18
C VAL A 6 -8.67 -4.87 0.87
N LEU A 7 -7.48 -5.28 0.42
CA LEU A 7 -6.32 -5.43 1.29
C LEU A 7 -5.76 -4.04 1.59
N MET A 8 -5.54 -3.74 2.86
CA MET A 8 -5.09 -2.43 3.32
C MET A 8 -3.97 -2.59 4.35
N VAL A 9 -3.04 -1.66 4.32
CA VAL A 9 -1.92 -1.51 5.25
C VAL A 9 -2.18 -0.29 6.13
N CYS A 10 -2.10 -0.50 7.43
CA CYS A 10 -2.25 0.55 8.43
C CYS A 10 -0.91 1.20 8.71
N HIS A 11 -0.79 2.47 8.36
CA HIS A 11 0.39 3.29 8.62
C HIS A 11 0.13 4.22 9.80
N LYS A 12 1.13 4.35 10.68
CA LYS A 12 1.12 5.36 11.74
C LYS A 12 1.05 6.75 11.11
N GLY A 13 0.09 7.55 11.54
CA GLY A 13 -0.11 8.89 11.00
C GLY A 13 1.07 9.82 11.24
N VAL A 14 1.82 10.14 10.18
CA VAL A 14 2.93 11.09 10.25
C VAL A 14 2.43 12.55 10.20
N ILE A 15 1.35 12.82 9.45
CA ILE A 15 0.84 14.18 9.23
C ILE A 15 -0.12 14.63 10.35
N ASN A 16 -1.11 13.80 10.70
CA ASN A 16 -2.18 14.16 11.65
C ASN A 16 -2.22 13.31 12.93
N GLN A 17 -1.18 12.50 13.20
CA GLN A 17 -1.12 11.52 14.30
C GLN A 17 -2.26 10.47 14.31
N LYS A 18 -3.11 10.45 13.29
CA LYS A 18 -4.15 9.43 13.08
C LYS A 18 -3.62 8.37 12.13
N ASP A 19 -3.77 7.12 12.51
CA ASP A 19 -3.45 6.00 11.65
C ASP A 19 -4.22 6.10 10.32
N VAL A 20 -3.54 5.80 9.22
CA VAL A 20 -4.12 5.83 7.87
C VAL A 20 -4.08 4.44 7.28
N TRP A 21 -5.19 4.04 6.65
CA TRP A 21 -5.28 2.77 5.93
C TRP A 21 -5.19 3.08 4.45
N LEU A 22 -4.18 2.54 3.80
CA LEU A 22 -3.93 2.68 2.36
C LEU A 22 -3.76 1.29 1.73
N PRO A 23 -4.10 1.09 0.45
CA PRO A 23 -3.70 -0.12 -0.26
C PRO A 23 -2.17 -0.29 -0.23
N PRO A 24 -1.65 -1.52 -0.31
CA PRO A 24 -0.20 -1.74 -0.33
C PRO A 24 0.47 -1.03 -1.51
N GLY A 25 1.64 -0.46 -1.26
CA GLY A 25 2.39 0.34 -2.23
C GLY A 25 3.25 1.39 -1.57
N GLY A 26 4.15 2.00 -2.35
CA GLY A 26 5.12 2.94 -1.83
C GLY A 26 5.81 3.74 -2.92
N GLY A 27 6.97 4.31 -2.58
CA GLY A 27 7.78 5.12 -3.48
C GLY A 27 8.47 4.26 -4.54
N MET A 28 8.66 4.81 -5.73
CA MET A 28 9.53 4.20 -6.73
C MET A 28 10.99 4.41 -6.36
N GLU A 29 11.80 3.36 -6.49
CA GLU A 29 13.26 3.46 -6.40
C GLU A 29 13.91 3.75 -7.77
N ASP A 30 15.16 4.22 -7.76
CA ASP A 30 15.90 4.55 -8.97
C ASP A 30 16.06 3.32 -9.87
N GLY A 31 15.51 3.42 -11.09
CA GLY A 31 15.61 2.37 -12.11
C GLY A 31 14.48 1.36 -12.11
N GLU A 32 13.52 1.45 -11.19
CA GLU A 32 12.33 0.60 -11.19
C GLU A 32 11.27 1.08 -12.20
N THR A 33 10.58 0.12 -12.82
CA THR A 33 9.28 0.36 -13.42
C THR A 33 8.19 0.40 -12.35
N ILE A 34 7.06 1.06 -12.64
CA ILE A 34 5.90 1.11 -11.72
C ILE A 34 5.46 -0.29 -11.28
N THR A 35 5.53 -1.26 -12.19
CA THR A 35 5.16 -2.65 -11.90
C THR A 35 6.15 -3.35 -10.99
N GLU A 36 7.45 -3.06 -11.13
CA GLU A 36 8.48 -3.62 -10.23
C GLU A 36 8.33 -3.05 -8.83
N THR A 37 8.15 -1.73 -8.69
CA THR A 37 7.84 -1.08 -7.42
C THR A 37 6.64 -1.73 -6.74
N LEU A 38 5.52 -1.91 -7.46
CA LEU A 38 4.33 -2.55 -6.88
C LEU A 38 4.57 -4.00 -6.41
N VAL A 39 5.37 -4.78 -7.14
CA VAL A 39 5.69 -6.16 -6.74
C VAL A 39 6.56 -6.18 -5.49
N ARG A 40 7.57 -5.30 -5.43
CA ARG A 40 8.47 -5.16 -4.28
C ARG A 40 7.68 -4.74 -3.04
N GLU A 41 6.94 -3.64 -3.12
CA GLU A 41 6.16 -3.09 -2.01
C GLU A 41 5.13 -4.08 -1.47
N PHE A 42 4.39 -4.78 -2.36
CA PHE A 42 3.45 -5.81 -1.91
C PHE A 42 4.13 -6.91 -1.10
N LEU A 43 5.31 -7.35 -1.53
CA LEU A 43 6.05 -8.39 -0.84
C LEU A 43 6.58 -7.89 0.51
N GLU A 44 7.11 -6.67 0.55
CA GLU A 44 7.69 -6.05 1.75
C GLU A 44 6.63 -5.78 2.82
N GLU A 45 5.48 -5.24 2.44
CA GLU A 45 4.44 -4.83 3.38
C GLU A 45 3.52 -5.99 3.80
N THR A 46 3.28 -6.97 2.92
CA THR A 46 2.23 -7.99 3.13
C THR A 46 2.71 -9.44 3.07
N GLY A 47 3.95 -9.68 2.61
CA GLY A 47 4.50 -11.01 2.35
C GLY A 47 3.88 -11.73 1.14
N LEU A 48 3.01 -11.06 0.38
CA LEU A 48 2.33 -11.64 -0.78
C LEU A 48 3.11 -11.36 -2.06
N GLN A 49 3.29 -12.40 -2.88
CA GLN A 49 3.79 -12.23 -4.24
C GLN A 49 2.61 -12.00 -5.17
N VAL A 50 2.68 -10.92 -5.93
CA VAL A 50 1.58 -10.49 -6.81
C VAL A 50 2.02 -10.36 -8.25
N LYS A 51 1.05 -10.53 -9.15
CA LYS A 51 1.15 -10.11 -10.54
C LYS A 51 0.37 -8.82 -10.72
N VAL A 52 1.05 -7.77 -11.18
CA VAL A 52 0.41 -6.48 -11.48
C VAL A 52 -0.40 -6.60 -12.77
N GLY A 53 -1.66 -6.19 -12.69
CA GLY A 53 -2.60 -6.17 -13.79
C GLY A 53 -2.74 -4.78 -14.40
N HIS A 54 -3.97 -4.47 -14.85
CA HIS A 54 -4.27 -3.23 -15.54
C HIS A 54 -4.25 -2.02 -14.60
N PHE A 55 -3.79 -0.89 -15.12
CA PHE A 55 -3.99 0.42 -14.51
C PHE A 55 -5.48 0.71 -14.35
N MET A 56 -5.87 1.21 -13.18
CA MET A 56 -7.26 1.56 -12.87
C MET A 56 -7.47 3.06 -12.96
N PHE A 57 -6.79 3.82 -12.09
CA PHE A 57 -6.91 5.27 -12.00
C PHE A 57 -5.69 5.87 -11.31
N LYS A 58 -5.59 7.19 -11.39
CA LYS A 58 -4.59 7.98 -10.67
C LYS A 58 -5.27 8.93 -9.69
N GLN A 59 -4.55 9.30 -8.65
CA GLN A 59 -4.93 10.36 -7.72
C GLN A 59 -3.76 11.30 -7.53
N GLU A 60 -4.05 12.60 -7.44
CA GLU A 60 -3.05 13.62 -7.11
C GLU A 60 -3.23 14.00 -5.65
N PHE A 61 -2.24 13.69 -4.82
CA PHE A 61 -2.21 14.09 -3.42
C PHE A 61 -1.31 15.32 -3.28
N ILE A 62 -1.93 16.47 -2.99
CA ILE A 62 -1.24 17.76 -2.93
C ILE A 62 -1.46 18.38 -1.54
N GLN A 63 -0.61 18.00 -0.58
CA GLN A 63 -0.64 18.57 0.77
C GLN A 63 0.77 18.60 1.36
N ALA A 64 1.31 19.81 1.53
CA ALA A 64 2.66 19.99 2.08
C ALA A 64 2.86 19.23 3.41
N PRO A 65 4.00 18.54 3.59
CA PRO A 65 5.17 18.54 2.70
C PRO A 65 5.09 17.54 1.53
N LEU A 66 4.01 16.78 1.40
CA LEU A 66 3.87 15.71 0.41
C LEU A 66 3.14 16.18 -0.86
N HIS A 67 3.75 15.91 -2.01
CA HIS A 67 3.14 16.10 -3.32
C HIS A 67 3.42 14.84 -4.14
N ALA A 68 2.39 14.04 -4.35
CA ALA A 68 2.51 12.72 -4.96
C ALA A 68 1.44 12.49 -6.04
N ILE A 69 1.80 11.68 -7.03
CA ILE A 69 0.86 11.08 -7.97
C ILE A 69 0.78 9.60 -7.61
N GLU A 70 -0.38 9.19 -7.11
CA GLU A 70 -0.67 7.82 -6.75
C GLU A 70 -1.26 7.11 -7.97
N LEU A 71 -0.73 5.94 -8.31
CA LEU A 71 -1.18 5.14 -9.45
C LEU A 71 -1.72 3.81 -8.93
N TYR A 72 -3.00 3.54 -9.19
CA TYR A 72 -3.68 2.35 -8.70
C TYR A 72 -3.83 1.30 -9.79
N PHE A 73 -3.49 0.06 -9.46
CA PHE A 73 -3.56 -1.10 -10.35
C PHE A 73 -4.35 -2.22 -9.70
N ASN A 74 -4.98 -3.04 -10.53
CA ASN A 74 -5.43 -4.35 -10.06
C ASN A 74 -4.23 -5.29 -9.90
N VAL A 75 -4.29 -6.16 -8.90
CA VAL A 75 -3.25 -7.17 -8.64
C VAL A 75 -3.87 -8.54 -8.43
N GLU A 76 -3.14 -9.57 -8.80
CA GLU A 76 -3.48 -10.98 -8.58
C GLU A 76 -2.46 -11.62 -7.64
N ILE A 77 -2.91 -12.17 -6.52
CA ILE A 77 -2.02 -12.89 -5.58
C ILE A 77 -1.62 -14.22 -6.21
N GLN A 78 -0.32 -14.42 -6.39
CA GLN A 78 0.25 -15.64 -6.97
C GLN A 78 0.69 -16.62 -5.87
N ALA A 79 1.26 -16.10 -4.78
CA ALA A 79 1.80 -16.90 -3.68
C ALA A 79 1.97 -16.07 -2.40
N GLY A 80 2.41 -16.73 -1.33
CA GLY A 80 2.70 -16.12 -0.04
C GLY A 80 1.56 -16.29 0.97
N GLU A 81 1.87 -15.94 2.21
CA GLU A 81 0.90 -15.87 3.31
C GLU A 81 0.82 -14.42 3.76
N LEU A 82 -0.39 -13.98 4.10
CA LEU A 82 -0.59 -12.62 4.57
C LEU A 82 0.08 -12.45 5.93
N ILE A 83 1.13 -11.64 5.96
CA ILE A 83 1.83 -11.25 7.18
C ILE A 83 1.86 -9.74 7.29
N LYS A 84 2.05 -9.24 8.51
CA LYS A 84 2.46 -7.85 8.68
C LYS A 84 3.94 -7.75 8.36
N GLY A 85 4.23 -7.19 7.19
CA GLY A 85 5.57 -6.93 6.73
C GLY A 85 6.20 -5.70 7.38
N LYS A 86 7.21 -5.15 6.72
CA LYS A 86 7.99 -4.00 7.18
C LYS A 86 8.38 -3.17 5.97
N ASP A 87 8.29 -1.86 6.11
CA ASP A 87 8.98 -0.91 5.25
C ASP A 87 10.50 -0.99 5.53
N PRO A 88 11.33 -1.50 4.59
CA PRO A 88 12.76 -1.67 4.77
C PRO A 88 13.54 -0.35 4.71
N GLU A 89 12.94 0.72 4.19
CA GLU A 89 13.54 2.05 4.15
C GLU A 89 13.52 2.72 5.54
N THR A 90 12.74 2.16 6.47
CA THR A 90 12.66 2.62 7.86
C THR A 90 13.43 1.71 8.82
N THR A 91 14.12 2.32 9.80
CA THR A 91 14.69 1.56 10.92
C THR A 91 13.58 0.90 11.74
N ASP A 92 13.87 -0.17 12.50
CA ASP A 92 12.88 -0.83 13.37
C ASP A 92 12.15 0.14 14.33
N ASN A 93 12.82 1.21 14.77
CA ASN A 93 12.25 2.24 15.65
C ASN A 93 11.44 3.31 14.90
N ALA A 94 11.52 3.34 13.57
CA ALA A 94 10.82 4.24 12.67
C ALA A 94 9.73 3.53 11.84
N GLN A 95 9.55 2.22 12.04
CA GLN A 95 8.57 1.42 11.30
C GLN A 95 7.16 2.01 11.42
N LEU A 96 6.56 2.31 10.27
CA LEU A 96 5.25 2.95 10.20
C LEU A 96 4.11 1.93 10.07
N ILE A 97 4.39 0.72 9.58
CA ILE A 97 3.37 -0.32 9.38
C ILE A 97 2.95 -0.91 10.74
N LYS A 98 1.68 -0.72 11.07
CA LYS A 98 1.06 -1.21 12.32
C LYS A 98 0.31 -2.51 12.13
N ASP A 99 -0.36 -2.67 10.98
CA ASP A 99 -1.23 -3.80 10.69
C ASP A 99 -1.49 -3.97 9.18
N VAL A 100 -1.95 -5.15 8.76
CA VAL A 100 -2.37 -5.46 7.40
C VAL A 100 -3.64 -6.31 7.43
N GLN A 101 -4.71 -5.85 6.79
CA GLN A 101 -6.02 -6.50 6.88
C GLN A 101 -6.84 -6.42 5.59
N TRP A 102 -7.68 -7.43 5.37
CA TRP A 102 -8.78 -7.37 4.41
C TRP A 102 -9.95 -6.58 5.00
N ILE A 103 -10.18 -5.38 4.49
CA ILE A 103 -11.26 -4.51 4.92
C ILE A 103 -12.46 -4.69 3.98
N PRO A 104 -13.66 -5.01 4.49
CA PRO A 104 -14.87 -5.02 3.69
C PRO A 104 -15.12 -3.66 3.02
N LEU A 105 -15.44 -3.64 1.73
CA LEU A 105 -15.70 -2.41 0.97
C LEU A 105 -16.84 -1.59 1.58
N GLN A 106 -17.83 -2.24 2.21
CA GLN A 106 -18.92 -1.58 2.93
C GLN A 106 -18.45 -0.77 4.17
N ASN A 107 -17.30 -1.13 4.74
CA ASN A 107 -16.70 -0.43 5.88
C ASN A 107 -15.68 0.62 5.40
N TYR A 108 -15.38 0.66 4.11
CA TYR A 108 -14.54 1.67 3.53
C TYR A 108 -15.33 2.97 3.37
N SER A 109 -14.99 3.95 4.20
CA SER A 109 -15.33 5.35 3.96
C SER A 109 -14.04 6.00 3.45
N SER A 110 -14.10 6.60 2.25
CA SER A 110 -12.99 7.39 1.71
C SER A 110 -12.45 8.32 2.81
N PRO A 111 -11.12 8.39 3.04
CA PRO A 111 -10.55 9.32 4.01
C PRO A 111 -10.64 10.79 3.55
N ILE A 112 -11.27 11.05 2.39
CA ILE A 112 -11.55 12.37 1.81
C ILE A 112 -13.02 12.71 1.99
#